data_AF-A0A1H5BLM7-F1
#
_entry.id   AF-A0A1H5BLM7-F1
#
_cell.length_a   1.000
_cell.length_b   1.000
_cell.length_c   1.000
_cell.angle_alpha   90.00
_cell.angle_beta   90.00
_cell.angle_gamma   90.00
#
_symmetry.space_group_name_H-M   'P 1'
#
loop_
_entity.id
_entity.type
_entity.pdbx_description
1 polymer ?
#
loop_
_entity_poly.entity_id
_entity_poly.type
_entity_poly.pdbx_seq_one_letter_code
_entity_poly.pdbx_strand_id
1 'polypeptide(L)'
;MELNREVLDCMMSLRRRLREELTVDIRMSQPDAINSMLSACLTSSSEETRQLGQLLAQYSDRPFGEPATTPRMQAGHPLLVEESAHRPPSASVRMYRGQRVYA
;
A
#
# COMPACT_ATOMS: atom_id res chain seq x y z
N MET A 1 24.88 -14.57 7.80
CA MET A 1 23.51 -14.05 7.97
C MET A 1 23.59 -12.82 8.88
N GLU A 2 24.05 -11.69 8.34
CA GLU A 2 24.21 -10.41 9.06
C GLU A 2 23.20 -9.36 8.57
N LEU A 3 22.03 -9.83 8.11
CA LEU A 3 20.99 -9.02 7.46
C LEU A 3 20.41 -7.91 8.36
N ASN A 4 20.63 -7.94 9.68
CA ASN A 4 19.98 -7.00 10.61
C ASN A 4 20.59 -5.59 10.57
N ARG A 5 21.91 -5.46 10.43
CA ARG A 5 22.56 -4.14 10.52
C ARG A 5 22.35 -3.33 9.25
N GLU A 6 22.44 -3.98 8.10
CA GLU A 6 22.26 -3.34 6.79
C GLU A 6 20.81 -2.90 6.58
N VAL A 7 19.83 -3.71 7.00
CA VAL A 7 18.40 -3.31 7.00
C VAL A 7 18.18 -2.08 7.87
N LEU A 8 18.69 -2.08 9.10
CA LEU A 8 18.49 -0.96 10.03
C LEU A 8 19.13 0.33 9.53
N ASP A 9 20.33 0.25 8.95
CA ASP A 9 21.00 1.41 8.35
C ASP A 9 20.22 1.94 7.14
N CYS A 10 19.75 1.03 6.27
CA CYS A 10 18.89 1.38 5.14
C CYS A 10 17.59 2.06 5.60
N MET A 11 16.90 1.49 6.59
CA MET A 11 15.68 2.07 7.17
C MET A 11 15.91 3.46 7.77
N MET A 12 17.05 3.67 8.45
CA MET A 12 17.36 4.95 9.09
C MET A 12 17.66 6.03 8.05
N SER A 13 18.45 5.68 7.03
CA SER A 13 18.76 6.55 5.88
C SER A 13 17.50 6.89 5.08
N LEU A 14 16.65 5.89 4.82
CA LEU A 14 15.40 6.05 4.10
C LEU A 14 14.40 6.93 4.85
N ARG A 15 14.23 6.71 6.16
CA ARG A 15 13.37 7.54 7.01
C ARG A 15 13.80 9.01 6.98
N ARG A 16 15.10 9.28 7.04
CA ARG A 16 15.62 10.65 7.01
C ARG A 16 15.25 11.34 5.68
N ARG A 17 15.47 10.65 4.55
CA ARG A 17 15.09 11.17 3.23
C ARG A 17 13.59 11.40 3.08
N LEU A 18 12.77 10.43 3.48
CA LEU A 18 11.31 10.55 3.43
C LEU A 18 10.78 11.70 4.31
N ARG A 19 11.43 11.96 5.44
CA ARG A 19 11.08 13.09 6.31
C ARG A 19 11.50 14.43 5.70
N GLU A 20 12.66 14.51 5.03
CA GLU A 20 13.12 15.73 4.36
C GLU A 20 12.30 16.05 3.11
N GLU A 21 11.91 15.03 2.33
CA GLU A 21 11.15 15.22 1.08
C GLU A 21 9.64 15.37 1.32
N LEU A 22 9.05 14.44 2.09
CA LEU A 22 7.59 14.29 2.21
C LEU A 22 7.07 14.65 3.61
N THR A 23 7.94 15.04 4.54
CA THR A 23 7.59 15.27 5.97
C THR A 23 6.92 14.06 6.63
N VAL A 24 7.22 12.85 6.12
CA VAL A 24 6.67 11.59 6.63
C VAL A 24 7.50 11.13 7.84
N ASP A 25 6.87 11.02 9.02
CA ASP A 25 7.52 10.43 10.21
C ASP A 25 7.03 9.01 10.46
N ILE A 26 7.91 8.04 10.24
CA ILE A 26 7.65 6.61 10.46
C ILE A 26 8.44 6.14 11.68
N ARG A 27 7.72 5.62 12.68
CA ARG A 27 8.33 5.02 13.88
C ARG A 27 8.76 3.58 13.59
N MET A 28 10.04 3.27 13.79
CA MET A 28 10.60 1.92 13.62
C MET A 28 10.03 0.88 14.59
N SER A 29 9.43 1.31 15.70
CA SER A 29 8.76 0.41 16.65
C SER A 29 7.43 -0.14 16.15
N GLN A 30 6.89 0.40 15.05
CA GLN A 30 5.63 -0.07 14.50
C GLN A 30 5.84 -1.36 13.69
N PRO A 31 4.94 -2.35 13.80
CA PRO A 31 5.05 -3.60 13.05
C PRO A 31 5.02 -3.37 11.53
N ASP A 32 4.37 -2.30 11.07
CA ASP A 32 4.25 -1.91 9.67
C ASP A 32 5.24 -0.83 9.23
N ALA A 33 6.33 -0.61 9.97
CA ALA A 33 7.31 0.42 9.64
C ALA A 33 7.89 0.24 8.23
N ILE A 34 8.25 -0.99 7.86
CA ILE A 34 8.80 -1.32 6.53
C ILE A 34 7.74 -1.06 5.45
N ASN A 35 6.52 -1.57 5.61
CA ASN A 35 5.43 -1.35 4.64
C ASN A 35 5.09 0.14 4.46
N SER A 36 5.13 0.90 5.55
CA SER A 36 4.91 2.35 5.54
C SER A 36 6.02 3.08 4.78
N MET A 37 7.28 2.67 4.98
CA MET A 37 8.43 3.23 4.25
C MET A 37 8.35 2.93 2.77
N LEU A 38 8.04 1.68 2.39
CA LEU A 38 7.89 1.28 0.98
C LEU A 38 6.76 2.06 0.31
N SER A 39 5.62 2.24 0.99
CA SER A 39 4.50 3.03 0.47
C SER A 39 4.90 4.50 0.26
N ALA A 40 5.64 5.08 1.20
CA ALA A 40 6.15 6.45 1.07
C ALA A 40 7.17 6.59 -0.07
N CYS A 41 8.00 5.57 -0.33
CA CYS A 41 8.89 5.53 -1.49
C CYS A 41 8.13 5.53 -2.84
N LEU A 42 6.95 4.92 -2.90
CA LEU A 42 6.11 4.95 -4.11
C LEU A 42 5.58 6.37 -4.39
N THR A 43 5.23 7.10 -3.32
CA THR A 43 4.77 8.50 -3.39
C THR A 43 5.91 9.47 -3.66
N SER A 44 7.14 9.15 -3.26
CA SER A 44 8.32 9.95 -3.54
C SER A 44 8.58 10.10 -5.03
N SER A 45 8.95 11.33 -5.42
CA SER A 45 9.36 11.66 -6.79
C SER A 45 10.88 11.54 -7.00
N SER A 46 11.62 11.23 -5.94
CA SER A 46 13.07 11.03 -5.99
C SER A 46 13.41 9.61 -6.41
N GLU A 47 14.19 9.48 -7.49
CA GLU A 47 14.65 8.18 -7.97
C GLU A 47 15.54 7.47 -6.93
N GLU A 48 16.37 8.23 -6.20
CA GLU A 48 17.19 7.68 -5.13
C GLU A 48 16.34 7.10 -3.99
N THR A 49 15.25 7.76 -3.61
CA THR A 49 14.32 7.26 -2.58
C THR A 49 13.63 5.98 -3.04
N ARG A 50 13.31 5.87 -4.34
CA ARG A 50 12.75 4.65 -4.93
C ARG A 50 13.75 3.49 -4.96
N GLN A 51 15.01 3.74 -5.33
CA GLN A 51 16.06 2.71 -5.32
C GLN A 51 16.33 2.19 -3.89
N LEU A 52 16.38 3.09 -2.90
CA LEU A 52 16.51 2.68 -1.51
C LEU A 52 15.31 1.85 -1.03
N GLY A 53 14.10 2.17 -1.48
CA GLY A 53 12.90 1.36 -1.21
C GLY A 53 13.00 -0.05 -1.78
N GLN A 54 13.52 -0.21 -3.01
CA GLN A 54 13.74 -1.53 -3.63
C GLN A 54 14.80 -2.35 -2.87
N LEU A 55 15.90 -1.72 -2.45
CA LEU A 55 16.92 -2.35 -1.60
C LEU A 55 16.33 -2.82 -0.27
N LEU A 56 15.54 -1.97 0.40
CA LEU A 56 14.89 -2.33 1.65
C LEU A 56 13.94 -3.53 1.49
N ALA A 57 13.17 -3.56 0.40
CA ALA A 57 12.33 -4.69 0.02
C ALA A 57 13.13 -5.99 -0.16
N GLN A 58 14.26 -5.92 -0.87
CA GLN A 58 15.14 -7.06 -1.08
C GLN A 58 15.73 -7.58 0.24
N TYR A 59 16.14 -6.69 1.15
CA TYR A 59 16.67 -7.10 2.44
C TYR A 59 15.60 -7.62 3.40
N SER A 60 14.36 -7.14 3.26
CA SER A 60 13.25 -7.54 4.14
C SER A 60 12.45 -8.73 3.59
N ASP A 61 12.82 -9.25 2.41
CA ASP A 61 12.07 -10.24 1.65
C ASP A 61 10.59 -9.84 1.50
N ARG A 62 10.33 -8.56 1.19
CA ARG A 62 8.99 -8.01 1.00
C ARG A 62 8.80 -7.47 -0.41
N PRO A 63 7.58 -7.56 -0.98
CA PRO A 63 7.29 -7.01 -2.29
C PRO A 63 7.35 -5.47 -2.26
N PHE A 64 8.13 -4.88 -3.17
CA PHE A 64 8.10 -3.44 -3.44
C PHE A 64 7.02 -3.14 -4.47
N GLY A 65 5.97 -2.40 -4.09
CA GLY A 65 4.91 -2.00 -5.02
C GLY A 65 3.50 -2.36 -4.58
N GLU A 66 3.33 -3.20 -3.56
CA GLU A 66 2.02 -3.39 -2.94
C GLU A 66 1.78 -2.25 -1.95
N PRO A 67 0.75 -1.41 -2.16
CA PRO A 67 0.37 -0.43 -1.15
C PRO A 67 0.01 -1.19 0.12
N ALA A 68 0.48 -0.69 1.28
CA ALA A 68 0.12 -1.26 2.56
C ALA A 68 -1.41 -1.17 2.73
N THR A 69 -2.13 -2.23 2.34
CA THR A 69 -3.56 -2.42 2.59
C THR A 69 -3.72 -2.71 4.07
N THR A 70 -3.47 -1.72 4.91
CA THR A 70 -3.91 -1.79 6.30
C THR A 70 -5.43 -1.88 6.25
N PRO A 71 -6.05 -2.97 6.73
CA PRO A 71 -7.50 -3.01 6.87
C PRO A 71 -7.81 -2.10 8.06
N ARG A 72 -7.95 -0.81 7.79
CA ARG A 72 -8.57 0.11 8.73
C ARG A 72 -10.01 -0.39 8.88
N MET A 73 -10.28 -1.14 9.94
CA MET A 73 -11.63 -1.59 10.27
C MET A 73 -12.49 -0.38 10.62
N GLN A 74 -13.05 0.23 9.57
CA GLN A 74 -14.12 1.19 9.64
C GLN A 74 -15.37 0.48 9.16
N ALA A 75 -16.21 0.09 10.14
CA ALA A 75 -17.62 -0.26 10.02
C ALA A 75 -18.08 -0.78 8.64
N GLY A 76 -18.03 -2.10 8.47
CA GLY A 76 -19.19 -2.81 7.90
C GLY A 76 -19.35 -2.89 6.39
N HIS A 77 -18.34 -2.63 5.55
CA HIS A 77 -18.41 -3.03 4.13
C HIS A 77 -17.02 -3.37 3.58
N PRO A 78 -16.76 -4.63 3.13
CA PRO A 78 -15.57 -4.88 2.33
C PRO A 78 -15.80 -4.27 0.94
N LEU A 79 -15.23 -3.09 0.71
CA LEU A 79 -14.98 -2.64 -0.65
C LEU A 79 -13.72 -3.38 -1.11
N LEU A 80 -13.95 -4.45 -1.87
CA LEU A 80 -12.91 -5.05 -2.71
C LEU A 80 -12.27 -3.93 -3.52
N VAL A 81 -10.98 -3.72 -3.31
CA VAL A 81 -10.11 -3.05 -4.28
C VAL A 81 -10.14 -3.93 -5.52
N GLU A 82 -11.07 -3.63 -6.42
CA GLU A 82 -11.05 -4.14 -7.78
C GLU A 82 -9.90 -3.44 -8.50
N GLU A 83 -8.79 -4.18 -8.55
CA GLU A 83 -7.77 -4.09 -9.56
C GLU A 83 -8.41 -3.84 -10.94
N SER A 84 -7.94 -2.79 -11.59
CA SER A 84 -8.34 -2.33 -12.92
C SER A 84 -8.33 -3.45 -13.96
N ALA A 85 -9.44 -4.16 -14.13
CA ALA A 85 -9.63 -5.13 -15.20
C ALA A 85 -11.04 -5.02 -15.81
N HIS A 86 -11.09 -4.42 -16.99
CA HIS A 86 -12.01 -4.75 -18.09
C HIS A 86 -13.55 -4.61 -17.89
N ARG A 87 -14.11 -3.73 -18.73
CA ARG A 87 -15.35 -3.88 -19.55
C ARG A 87 -16.48 -2.88 -19.22
N PRO A 88 -17.11 -2.24 -20.24
CA PRO A 88 -18.17 -1.24 -20.03
C PRO A 88 -19.48 -1.87 -19.50
N PRO A 89 -20.35 -1.05 -18.84
CA PRO A 89 -21.56 -1.53 -18.18
C PRO A 89 -22.64 -1.89 -19.20
N SER A 90 -22.86 -3.19 -19.41
CA SER A 90 -24.05 -3.67 -20.11
C SER A 90 -25.21 -3.67 -19.11
N ALA A 91 -26.05 -2.64 -19.19
CA ALA A 91 -27.34 -2.62 -18.53
C ALA A 91 -28.14 -3.85 -18.95
N SER A 92 -28.49 -4.72 -18.01
CA SER A 92 -29.53 -5.73 -18.25
C SER A 92 -30.47 -5.84 -17.05
N VAL A 93 -31.58 -5.12 -17.21
CA VAL A 93 -32.86 -5.35 -16.53
C VAL A 93 -33.36 -6.75 -16.92
N ARG A 94 -33.95 -7.50 -15.96
CA ARG A 94 -35.19 -8.31 -16.11
C ARG A 94 -35.47 -9.06 -14.80
N MET A 95 -36.48 -8.62 -14.06
CA MET A 95 -37.84 -9.19 -14.04
C MET A 95 -37.91 -10.65 -13.59
N TYR A 96 -38.54 -10.87 -12.43
CA TYR A 96 -39.09 -12.17 -12.04
C TYR A 96 -40.61 -12.08 -11.93
N ARG A 97 -41.30 -12.95 -12.68
CA ARG A 97 -42.73 -13.29 -12.58
C ARG A 97 -43.07 -13.64 -11.13
N GLY A 98 -44.07 -13.07 -10.45
CA GLY A 98 -45.04 -12.09 -10.91
C GLY A 98 -45.86 -11.54 -9.76
N GLN A 99 -45.38 -10.47 -9.12
CA GLN A 99 -46.23 -9.55 -8.37
C GLN A 99 -45.60 -8.16 -8.35
N ARG A 100 -46.35 -7.15 -8.79
CA ARG A 100 -45.97 -5.73 -8.76
C ARG A 100 -46.40 -5.19 -7.39
N VAL A 101 -45.47 -4.63 -6.62
CA VAL A 101 -45.83 -3.81 -5.44
C VAL A 101 -45.10 -2.48 -5.57
N TYR A 102 -45.89 -1.41 -5.62
CA TYR A 102 -45.43 -0.03 -5.54
C TYR A 102 -45.28 0.35 -4.07
N ALA A 103 -44.14 0.92 -3.71
CA ALA A 103 -43.98 1.84 -2.59
C ALA A 103 -42.96 2.90 -3.02
#